data_AF-A0A562R3P2-F1
#
_entry.id   AF-A0A562R3P2-F1
#
_cell.length_a   1.000
_cell.length_b   1.000
_cell.length_c   1.000
_cell.angle_alpha   90.00
_cell.angle_beta   90.00
_cell.angle_gamma   90.00
#
_symmetry.space_group_name_H-M   'P 1'
#
loop_
_entity.id
_entity.type
_entity.pdbx_description
1 polymer ?
#
loop_
_entity_poly.entity_id
_entity_poly.type
_entity_poly.pdbx_seq_one_letter_code
_entity_poly.pdbx_strand_id
1 'polypeptide(L)' 'MENVRRYRALASLCRQQAAYRPLQNWELLGQAEHFEYLAEVALKAHFDACNAQRDEDAEAPVAA' A
#
# COMPACT_ATOMS: atom_id res chain seq x y z
N MET A 1 1.70 -8.29 -2.72
CA MET A 1 0.65 -7.61 -1.92
C MET A 1 0.93 -7.49 -0.41
N GLU A 2 2.00 -8.08 0.14
CA GLU A 2 2.27 -8.08 1.59
C GLU A 2 2.45 -6.67 2.19
N ASN A 3 3.23 -5.81 1.53
CA ASN A 3 3.45 -4.42 1.96
C ASN A 3 2.14 -3.63 2.05
N VAL A 4 1.22 -3.79 1.10
CA VAL A 4 -0.10 -3.14 1.11
C VAL A 4 -0.89 -3.54 2.37
N ARG A 5 -0.90 -4.84 2.71
CA ARG A 5 -1.58 -5.34 3.91
C ARG A 5 -0.92 -4.80 5.18
N ARG A 6 0.41 -4.85 5.25
CA ARG A 6 1.19 -4.36 6.38
C ARG A 6 0.94 -2.87 6.64
N TYR A 7 1.04 -2.03 5.61
CA TYR A 7 0.85 -0.59 5.76
C TYR A 7 -0.59 -0.23 6.14
N ARG A 8 -1.61 -0.87 5.54
CA ARG A 8 -3.02 -0.66 5.94
C ARG A 8 -3.28 -1.07 7.40
N ALA A 9 -2.65 -2.16 7.86
CA ALA A 9 -2.76 -2.57 9.26
C ALA A 9 -2.12 -1.55 10.21
N LEU A 10 -0.94 -1.02 9.87
CA LEU A 10 -0.28 0.04 10.63
C LEU A 10 -1.11 1.33 10.66
N ALA A 11 -1.66 1.77 9.52
CA ALA A 11 -2.55 2.92 9.48
C ALA A 11 -3.80 2.75 10.37
N SER A 12 -4.39 1.56 10.34
CA SER A 12 -5.55 1.22 11.19
C SER A 12 -5.18 1.27 12.67
N LEU A 13 -4.01 0.72 13.04
CA LEU A 13 -3.52 0.74 14.41
C LEU A 13 -3.27 2.18 14.89
N CYS A 14 -2.64 3.02 14.08
CA CYS A 14 -2.42 4.44 14.41
C CYS A 14 -3.74 5.17 14.70
N ARG A 15 -4.79 4.95 13.88
CA ARG A 15 -6.11 5.54 14.14
C ARG A 15 -6.78 5.02 15.41
N GLN A 16 -6.66 3.72 15.67
CA GLN A 16 -7.18 3.15 16.92
C GLN A 16 -6.48 3.78 18.12
N GLN A 17 -5.15 3.91 18.08
CA GLN A 17 -4.38 4.56 19.15
C GLN A 17 -4.77 6.04 19.31
N ALA A 18 -5.00 6.75 18.21
CA ALA A 18 -5.40 8.15 18.21
C ALA A 18 -6.71 8.38 19.00
N ALA A 19 -7.67 7.45 18.88
CA ALA A 19 -8.94 7.50 19.62
C ALA A 19 -8.76 7.41 21.15
N TYR A 20 -7.70 6.74 21.63
CA TYR A 20 -7.43 6.57 23.06
C TYR A 20 -6.35 7.52 23.60
N ARG A 21 -5.73 8.35 22.75
CA ARG A 21 -4.59 9.21 23.12
C ARG A 21 -4.77 10.64 22.62
N PRO A 22 -5.69 11.43 23.21
CA PRO A 22 -6.06 12.75 22.68
C PRO A 22 -4.88 13.75 22.58
N LEU A 23 -3.90 13.67 23.48
CA LEU A 23 -2.70 14.52 23.45
C LEU A 23 -1.76 14.21 22.27
N GLN A 24 -1.77 12.97 21.77
CA GLN A 24 -0.94 12.50 20.64
C GLN A 24 -1.75 12.28 19.37
N ASN A 25 -3.03 12.66 19.37
CA ASN A 25 -3.97 12.35 18.30
C ASN A 25 -3.46 12.82 16.93
N TRP A 26 -2.98 14.04 16.84
CA TRP A 26 -2.50 14.62 15.59
C TRP A 26 -1.26 13.91 15.03
N GLU A 27 -0.30 13.53 15.87
CA GLU A 27 0.88 12.76 15.46
C GLU A 27 0.48 11.38 14.94
N LEU A 28 -0.41 10.70 15.66
CA LEU A 28 -0.89 9.36 15.28
C LEU A 28 -1.71 9.39 13.99
N LEU A 29 -2.54 10.42 13.78
CA LEU A 29 -3.27 10.59 12.54
C LEU A 29 -2.33 10.89 11.36
N GLY A 30 -1.29 11.69 11.56
CA GLY A 30 -0.25 11.92 10.53
C GLY A 30 0.52 10.64 10.18
N GLN A 31 0.85 9.81 11.17
CA GLN A 31 1.44 8.48 10.92
C GLN A 31 0.48 7.58 10.14
N ALA A 32 -0.81 7.61 10.46
CA ALA A 32 -1.82 6.83 9.74
C ALA A 32 -1.87 7.21 8.26
N GLU A 33 -1.95 8.52 7.97
CA GLU A 33 -1.96 9.05 6.60
C GLU A 33 -0.68 8.65 5.83
N HIS A 34 0.49 8.75 6.48
CA HIS A 34 1.75 8.32 5.87
C HIS A 34 1.73 6.84 5.47
N PHE A 35 1.23 5.95 6.33
CA PHE A 35 1.13 4.54 6.00
C PHE A 35 0.10 4.26 4.90
N GLU A 36 -1.00 5.01 4.82
CA GLU A 36 -1.94 4.88 3.71
C GLU A 36 -1.31 5.26 2.38
N TYR A 37 -0.59 6.36 2.35
CA TYR A 37 0.18 6.76 1.16
C TYR A 37 1.16 5.66 0.73
N LEU A 38 1.92 5.07 1.66
CA LEU A 38 2.82 3.96 1.35
C LEU A 38 2.07 2.72 0.83
N ALA A 39 0.87 2.44 1.35
CA ALA A 39 0.03 1.35 0.86
C ALA A 39 -0.44 1.60 -0.58
N GLU A 40 -0.82 2.82 -0.92
CA GLU A 40 -1.21 3.21 -2.28
C GLU A 40 -0.04 3.11 -3.26
N VAL A 41 1.13 3.62 -2.88
CA VAL A 41 2.36 3.50 -3.68
C VAL A 41 2.70 2.03 -3.94
N ALA A 42 2.68 1.19 -2.89
CA ALA A 42 2.95 -0.24 -3.03
C ALA A 42 1.90 -0.97 -3.88
N LEU A 43 0.63 -0.55 -3.81
CA LEU A 43 -0.45 -1.10 -4.62
C LEU A 43 -0.27 -0.75 -6.09
N LYS A 44 0.03 0.53 -6.38
CA LYS A 44 0.27 1.00 -7.74
C LYS A 44 1.47 0.28 -8.37
N ALA A 45 2.59 0.21 -7.66
CA ALA A 45 3.79 -0.49 -8.14
C ALA A 45 3.52 -1.98 -8.44
N HIS A 46 2.69 -2.64 -7.63
CA HIS A 46 2.29 -4.03 -7.90
C HIS A 46 1.48 -4.16 -9.19
N PHE A 47 0.51 -3.26 -9.43
CA PHE A 47 -0.26 -3.30 -10.67
C PHE A 47 0.59 -2.94 -11.89
N ASP A 48 1.48 -1.95 -11.77
CA ASP A 48 2.40 -1.60 -12.86
C ASP A 48 3.28 -2.79 -13.25
N ALA A 49 3.81 -3.54 -12.25
CA ALA A 49 4.58 -4.75 -12.50
C ALA A 49 3.75 -5.88 -13.13
N CYS A 50 2.51 -6.11 -12.67
CA CYS A 50 1.62 -7.10 -13.27
C CYS A 50 1.25 -6.76 -14.72
N ASN A 51 1.04 -5.48 -15.01
CA ASN A 51 0.71 -5.03 -16.37
C ASN A 51 1.93 -5.20 -17.29
N ALA A 52 3.12 -4.81 -16.85
CA ALA A 52 4.35 -5.00 -17.61
C ALA A 52 4.59 -6.48 -17.97
N GLN A 53 4.46 -7.39 -16.98
CA GLN A 53 4.60 -8.83 -17.22
C GLN A 53 3.60 -9.35 -18.27
N ARG A 54 2.35 -8.89 -18.20
CA ARG A 54 1.30 -9.30 -19.14
C ARG A 54 1.60 -8.82 -20.56
N ASP A 55 2.13 -7.62 -20.70
CA ASP A 55 2.51 -7.07 -22.01
C ASP A 55 3.68 -7.88 -22.60
N GLU A 56 4.68 -8.23 -21.80
CA GLU A 56 5.79 -9.11 -22.20
C GLU A 56 5.31 -10.52 -22.62
N ASP A 57 4.39 -11.12 -21.86
CA ASP A 57 3.80 -12.43 -22.18
C ASP A 57 2.97 -12.38 -23.48
N ALA A 58 2.36 -11.24 -23.80
CA ALA A 58 1.58 -11.04 -25.02
C ALA A 58 2.45 -10.81 -26.27
N GLU A 59 3.66 -10.30 -26.10
CA GLU A 59 4.61 -10.00 -27.18
C GLU A 59 5.57 -11.18 -27.47
N ALA A 60 5.57 -12.22 -26.62
CA ALA A 60 6.33 -13.45 -26.84
C ALA A 60 5.84 -14.17 -28.13
N PRO A 61 6.73 -14.51 -29.08
CA PRO A 61 6.34 -15.17 -30.30
C PRO A 61 5.79 -16.56 -29.98
N VAL A 62 4.55 -16.81 -30.38
CA VAL A 62 3.94 -18.14 -30.35
C VAL A 62 4.72 -19.02 -31.33
N ALA A 63 5.73 -19.72 -30.84
CA ALA A 63 6.54 -20.61 -31.66
C ALA A 63 5.65 -21.74 -32.18
N ALA A 64 5.44 -21.74 -33.51
CA ALA A 64 4.70 -22.74 -34.27
C ALA A 64 5.57 -23.94 -34.65
#